data_AF-A0A0M5J619-F1
#
_entry.id   AF-A0A0M5J619-F1
#
_cell.length_a   1.000
_cell.length_b   1.000
_cell.length_c   1.000
_cell.angle_alpha   90.00
_cell.angle_beta   90.00
_cell.angle_gamma   90.00
#
_symmetry.space_group_name_H-M   'P 1'
#
loop_
_entity.id
_entity.type
_entity.pdbx_description
1 polymer ?
#
loop_
_entity_poly.entity_id
_entity_poly.type
_entity_poly.pdbx_seq_one_letter_code
_entity_poly.pdbx_strand_id
1 'polypeptide(L)' 'MTVLSSADGSFLEWDAEENEPWTIWPDFADAVRSLLTDLWEDEADDAARAEIARLLLPAGLIAAALVPEER' A
#
# COMPACT_ATOMS: atom_id res chain seq x y z
N MET A 1 16.38 -1.99 -1.11
CA MET A 1 15.43 -1.17 -0.33
C MET A 1 15.05 -1.86 0.96
N THR A 2 14.76 -1.06 1.99
CA THR A 2 14.17 -1.52 3.26
C THR A 2 12.93 -0.66 3.54
N VAL A 3 11.82 -1.28 3.92
CA VAL A 3 10.62 -0.56 4.36
C VAL A 3 10.53 -0.58 5.88
N LEU A 4 10.37 0.61 6.48
CA LEU A 4 10.31 0.83 7.92
C LEU A 4 8.92 1.37 8.29
N SER A 5 8.34 0.87 9.37
CA SER A 5 7.10 1.41 9.95
C SER A 5 7.44 2.32 11.14
N SER A 6 6.84 3.50 11.16
CA SER A 6 6.97 4.48 12.22
C SER A 6 5.83 4.38 13.24
N ALA A 7 6.09 4.85 14.46
CA ALA A 7 5.11 4.85 15.55
C ALA A 7 3.89 5.76 15.30
N ASP A 8 4.01 6.72 14.38
CA ASP A 8 2.91 7.59 13.93
C ASP A 8 2.06 6.96 12.82
N GLY A 9 2.33 5.70 12.44
CA GLY A 9 1.59 4.97 11.41
C GLY A 9 2.09 5.23 9.98
N SER A 10 3.08 6.11 9.80
CA SER A 10 3.72 6.30 8.51
C SER A 10 4.69 5.17 8.17
N PHE A 11 4.95 4.98 6.87
CA PHE A 11 5.95 4.06 6.37
C PHE A 11 7.00 4.80 5.57
N LEU A 12 8.26 4.37 5.70
CA LEU A 12 9.41 4.96 5.03
C LEU A 12 10.10 3.89 4.20
N GLU A 13 10.30 4.15 2.92
CA GLU A 13 11.24 3.40 2.11
C GLU A 13 12.63 4.02 2.21
N TRP A 14 13.60 3.22 2.64
CA TRP A 14 15.00 3.61 2.76
C TRP A 14 15.83 3.08 1.59
N ASP A 15 16.54 3.98 0.93
CA ASP A 15 17.58 3.63 -0.03
C ASP A 15 18.91 3.42 0.71
N ALA A 16 19.44 2.20 0.63
CA ALA A 16 20.70 1.84 1.28
C ALA A 16 21.92 2.32 0.48
N GLU A 17 21.78 2.55 -0.83
CA GLU A 17 22.88 2.99 -1.71
C GLU A 17 23.15 4.47 -1.51
N GLU A 18 22.09 5.29 -1.55
CA GLU A 18 22.16 6.75 -1.33
C GLU A 18 22.14 7.13 0.16
N ASN A 19 21.82 6.17 1.04
CA ASN A 19 21.72 6.35 2.49
C ASN A 19 20.78 7.50 2.90
N GLU A 20 19.62 7.57 2.23
CA GLU A 20 18.59 8.58 2.45
C GLU A 20 17.17 8.01 2.30
N PRO A 21 16.14 8.72 2.84
CA PRO A 21 14.74 8.44 2.56
C PRO A 21 14.43 8.50 1.06
N TRP A 22 13.91 7.42 0.49
CA TRP A 22 13.42 7.41 -0.89
C TRP A 22 12.00 7.95 -0.98
N THR A 23 11.08 7.41 -0.17
CA THR A 23 9.69 7.88 -0.12
C THR A 23 9.09 7.68 1.27
N ILE A 24 8.12 8.52 1.62
CA ILE A 24 7.36 8.44 2.87
C ILE A 24 5.87 8.30 2.51
N TRP A 25 5.24 7.25 3.02
CA TRP A 25 3.79 7.05 2.97
C TRP A 25 3.19 7.49 4.32
N PRO A 26 2.55 8.66 4.39
CA PRO A 26 1.96 9.15 5.63
C PRO A 26 0.73 8.33 6.06
N ASP A 27 0.03 7.72 5.11
CA ASP A 27 -1.05 6.77 5.35
C ASP A 27 -0.80 5.48 4.55
N PHE A 28 -0.43 4.41 5.23
CA PHE A 28 -0.19 3.12 4.60
C PHE A 28 -1.45 2.55 3.96
N ALA A 29 -2.63 2.82 4.53
CA ALA A 29 -3.88 2.30 3.96
C ALA A 29 -4.18 2.95 2.61
N ASP A 30 -3.85 4.24 2.47
CA ASP A 30 -3.96 4.97 1.21
C ASP A 30 -2.95 4.45 0.16
N ALA A 31 -1.70 4.19 0.58
CA ALA A 31 -0.70 3.59 -0.31
C ALA A 31 -1.13 2.20 -0.83
N VAL A 32 -1.69 1.35 0.04
CA VAL A 32 -2.23 0.05 -0.37
C VAL A 32 -3.43 0.21 -1.28
N ARG A 33 -4.31 1.20 -1.05
CA ARG A 33 -5.45 1.47 -1.93
C ARG A 33 -5.01 1.88 -3.34
N SER A 34 -4.00 2.75 -3.44
CA SER A 34 -3.40 3.15 -4.72
C SER A 34 -2.84 1.92 -5.47
N LEU A 35 -2.07 1.07 -4.78
CA LEU A 35 -1.56 -0.19 -5.34
C LEU A 35 -2.71 -1.11 -5.84
N LEU A 36 -3.78 -1.25 -5.06
CA LEU A 36 -4.93 -2.09 -5.43
C LEU A 36 -5.75 -1.51 -6.59
N THR A 37 -5.67 -0.19 -6.81
CA THR A 37 -6.25 0.51 -7.97
C THR A 37 -5.39 0.24 -9.21
N ASP A 38 -4.07 0.38 -9.12
CA ASP A 38 -3.16 0.07 -10.23
C ASP A 38 -3.33 -1.40 -10.68
N LEU A 39 -3.38 -2.33 -9.73
CA LEU A 39 -3.63 -3.75 -10.03
C LEU A 39 -5.00 -3.99 -10.67
N TRP A 40 -6.02 -3.20 -10.34
CA TRP A 40 -7.32 -3.28 -10.98
C TRP A 40 -7.27 -2.79 -12.43
N GLU A 41 -6.59 -1.68 -12.68
CA GLU A 41 -6.39 -1.11 -14.02
C GLU A 41 -5.59 -2.07 -14.92
N ASP A 42 -4.65 -2.82 -14.34
CA ASP A 42 -3.86 -3.87 -15.00
C ASP A 42 -4.62 -5.21 -15.16
N GLU A 43 -5.92 -5.24 -14.89
CA GLU A 43 -6.78 -6.43 -14.96
C GLU A 43 -6.30 -7.60 -14.08
N ALA A 44 -5.63 -7.32 -12.96
CA ALA A 44 -5.22 -8.35 -12.01
C ALA A 44 -6.44 -9.04 -11.37
N ASP A 45 -6.28 -10.32 -11.06
CA ASP A 45 -7.34 -11.14 -10.48
C ASP A 45 -7.85 -10.58 -9.13
N ASP A 46 -9.18 -10.54 -8.99
CA ASP A 46 -9.84 -10.00 -7.79
C ASP A 46 -9.50 -10.79 -6.53
N ALA A 47 -9.27 -12.11 -6.63
CA ALA A 47 -8.89 -12.90 -5.46
C ALA A 47 -7.46 -12.58 -5.02
N ALA A 48 -6.55 -12.33 -5.95
CA ALA A 48 -5.19 -11.86 -5.65
C ALA A 48 -5.21 -10.47 -4.99
N ARG A 49 -5.99 -9.52 -5.53
CA ARG A 49 -6.19 -8.19 -4.92
C ARG A 49 -6.75 -8.30 -3.50
N ALA A 50 -7.74 -9.17 -3.28
CA ALA A 50 -8.33 -9.40 -1.96
C ALA A 50 -7.36 -10.08 -0.97
N GLU A 51 -6.43 -10.91 -1.43
CA GLU A 51 -5.37 -11.49 -0.60
C GLU A 51 -4.36 -10.42 -0.16
N ILE A 52 -3.90 -9.59 -1.09
CA ILE A 52 -2.98 -8.47 -0.80
C ILE A 52 -3.61 -7.55 0.25
N ALA A 53 -4.88 -7.17 0.07
CA ALA A 53 -5.60 -6.35 1.03
C ALA A 53 -5.67 -7.00 2.43
N ARG A 54 -5.89 -8.32 2.51
CA ARG A 54 -5.94 -9.07 3.79
C ARG A 54 -4.59 -9.14 4.50
N LEU A 55 -3.50 -9.18 3.75
CA LEU A 55 -2.14 -9.23 4.31
C LEU A 55 -1.67 -7.86 4.82
N LEU A 56 -2.07 -6.80 4.15
CA LEU A 56 -1.53 -5.46 4.39
C LEU A 56 -2.45 -4.56 5.22
N LEU A 57 -3.76 -4.82 5.24
CA LEU A 57 -4.73 -3.95 5.90
C LEU A 57 -5.41 -4.62 7.10
N PRO A 58 -5.75 -3.84 8.14
CA PRO A 58 -6.72 -4.25 9.14
C PRO A 58 -8.06 -4.64 8.49
N ALA A 59 -8.73 -5.65 9.03
CA ALA A 59 -9.96 -6.19 8.46
C ALA A 59 -11.05 -5.14 8.18
N GLY A 60 -11.12 -4.07 9.00
CA GLY A 60 -12.10 -2.99 8.83
C GLY A 60 -11.86 -2.08 7.62
N LEU A 61 -10.67 -2.10 7.01
CA LEU A 61 -10.32 -1.24 5.88
C LEU A 61 -10.36 -1.95 4.52
N ILE A 62 -10.37 -3.29 4.51
CA ILE A 62 -10.25 -4.11 3.30
C ILE A 62 -11.34 -3.79 2.26
N ALA A 63 -12.61 -3.74 2.69
CA ALA A 63 -13.72 -3.54 1.77
C ALA A 63 -13.65 -2.18 1.06
N ALA A 64 -13.22 -1.14 1.79
CA ALA A 64 -13.06 0.20 1.21
C ALA A 64 -11.85 0.26 0.26
N ALA A 65 -10.75 -0.41 0.61
CA ALA A 65 -9.52 -0.39 -0.19
C ALA A 65 -9.62 -1.16 -1.52
N LEU A 66 -10.56 -2.11 -1.64
CA LEU A 66 -10.81 -2.85 -2.89
C LEU A 66 -11.64 -2.05 -3.92
N VAL A 67 -12.24 -0.92 -3.51
CA VAL A 67 -12.92 0.00 -4.40
C VAL A 67 -11.86 0.90 -5.06
N PRO A 68 -11.71 0.86 -6.40
CA PRO A 68 -10.76 1.70 -7.12
C PRO A 68 -10.94 3.18 -6.78
N GLU A 69 -9.84 3.93 -6.78
CA GLU A 69 -9.88 5.39 -6.67
C GLU A 69 -10.49 6.02 -7.93
N GLU A 70 -11.16 7.16 -7.77
CA GLU A 70 -11.51 8.00 -8.93
C GLU A 70 -10.24 8.75 -9.35
N ARG A 71 -9.76 8.48 -10.57
CA ARG A 71 -8.56 9.08 -11.16
C ARG A 71 -8.86 9.82 -12.46
#